data_AF-X1QJF6-F1
#
_entry.id   AF-X1QJF6-F1
#
_cell.length_a   1.000
_cell.length_b   1.000
_cell.length_c   1.000
_cell.angle_alpha   90.00
_cell.angle_beta   90.00
_cell.angle_gamma   90.00
#
_symmetry.space_group_name_H-M   'P 1'
#
loop_
_entity.id
_entity.type
_entity.pdbx_description
1 polymer ?
#
loop_
_entity_poly.entity_id
_entity_poly.type
_entity_poly.pdbx_seq_one_letter_code
_entity_poly.pdbx_strand_id
1 'polypeptide(L)'
;MLSVETELKKQPIVLGGKLLEETYDDYQKEMNLINKAFIEVLTEGDMNGRPFTFPIPTYNLTRDFDWETENARLLLEMTAKYGLAYFSNFINSDLNPSDIRSMCCRLRLNLRQLDRNITGGLFGSGDSTGSVGVVT
;
A
#
# COMPACT_ATOMS: atom_id res chain seq x y z
N MET A 1 -0.98 6.18 -1.07
CA MET A 1 -1.77 6.27 0.17
C MET A 1 -2.91 5.25 0.07
N LEU A 2 -3.57 4.83 1.17
CA LEU A 2 -4.68 3.86 1.03
C LEU A 2 -5.76 4.46 0.14
N SER A 3 -5.99 3.83 -0.99
CA SER A 3 -6.95 4.19 -2.02
C SER A 3 -7.48 2.93 -2.65
N VAL A 4 -8.69 2.99 -3.19
CA VAL A 4 -9.31 1.82 -3.80
C VAL A 4 -8.52 1.41 -5.05
N GLU A 5 -8.03 0.16 -5.07
CA GLU A 5 -7.35 -0.40 -6.25
C GLU A 5 -8.33 -0.44 -7.43
N THR A 6 -7.84 -0.11 -8.64
CA THR A 6 -8.68 0.02 -9.84
C THR A 6 -9.54 -1.21 -10.12
N GLU A 7 -9.03 -2.40 -9.81
CA GLU A 7 -9.71 -3.69 -10.00
C GLU A 7 -10.87 -3.92 -9.01
N LEU A 8 -10.80 -3.27 -7.84
CA LEU A 8 -11.79 -3.41 -6.77
C LEU A 8 -12.87 -2.33 -6.81
N LYS A 9 -12.61 -1.18 -7.43
CA LYS A 9 -13.52 -0.01 -7.42
C LYS A 9 -14.98 -0.35 -7.66
N LYS A 10 -15.27 -1.11 -8.71
CA LYS A 10 -16.65 -1.47 -9.10
C LYS A 10 -17.17 -2.75 -8.45
N GLN A 11 -16.37 -3.40 -7.62
CA GLN A 11 -16.80 -4.63 -6.97
C GLN A 11 -17.74 -4.30 -5.81
N PRO A 12 -18.84 -5.04 -5.64
CA PRO A 12 -19.72 -4.88 -4.50
C PRO A 12 -19.00 -5.25 -3.22
N ILE A 13 -19.32 -4.54 -2.14
CA ILE A 13 -18.73 -4.81 -0.84
C ILE A 13 -19.24 -6.13 -0.29
N VAL A 14 -18.35 -6.88 0.34
CA VAL A 14 -18.68 -8.13 1.04
C VAL A 14 -18.78 -7.85 2.53
N LEU A 15 -19.98 -7.92 3.09
CA LEU A 15 -20.23 -7.79 4.53
C LEU A 15 -20.91 -9.05 5.07
N GLY A 16 -20.23 -9.75 5.99
CA GLY A 16 -20.76 -10.99 6.59
C GLY A 16 -21.09 -12.08 5.56
N GLY A 17 -20.35 -12.13 4.45
CA GLY A 17 -20.58 -13.08 3.34
C GLY A 17 -21.69 -12.68 2.36
N LYS A 18 -22.30 -11.50 2.51
CA LYS A 18 -23.30 -10.96 1.59
C LYS A 18 -22.73 -9.81 0.77
N LEU A 19 -23.15 -9.73 -0.48
CA LEU A 19 -22.86 -8.59 -1.35
C LEU A 19 -23.82 -7.44 -1.02
N LEU A 20 -23.29 -6.24 -0.88
CA LEU A 20 -24.06 -5.01 -0.74
C LEU A 20 -24.27 -4.34 -2.11
N GLU A 21 -25.13 -3.31 -2.15
CA GLU A 21 -25.34 -2.52 -3.37
C GLU A 21 -24.21 -1.51 -3.58
N GLU A 22 -23.60 -1.04 -2.49
CA GLU A 22 -22.43 -0.17 -2.51
C GLU A 22 -21.18 -0.90 -3.00
N THR A 23 -20.28 -0.13 -3.61
CA THR A 23 -19.01 -0.59 -4.16
C THR A 23 -17.83 -0.08 -3.35
N TYR A 24 -16.64 -0.67 -3.51
CA TYR A 24 -15.46 -0.20 -2.78
C TYR A 24 -15.10 1.26 -3.10
N ASP A 25 -15.42 1.77 -4.31
CA ASP A 25 -15.17 3.17 -4.69
C ASP A 25 -15.94 4.17 -3.81
N ASP A 26 -17.07 3.77 -3.23
CA ASP A 26 -17.91 4.62 -2.38
C ASP A 26 -17.27 4.94 -1.01
N TYR A 27 -16.19 4.25 -0.63
CA TYR A 27 -15.60 4.30 0.72
C TYR A 27 -14.24 5.01 0.77
N GLN A 28 -13.92 5.84 -0.23
CA GLN A 28 -12.67 6.60 -0.24
C GLN A 28 -12.56 7.56 0.97
N LYS A 29 -13.68 8.04 1.50
CA LYS A 29 -13.71 8.90 2.69
C LYS A 29 -13.23 8.15 3.94
N GLU A 30 -13.72 6.93 4.15
CA GLU A 30 -13.34 6.06 5.26
C GLU A 30 -11.87 5.65 5.15
N MET A 31 -11.39 5.34 3.95
CA MET A 31 -9.97 5.08 3.71
C MET A 31 -9.11 6.30 4.06
N ASN A 32 -9.56 7.52 3.72
CA ASN A 32 -8.88 8.75 4.09
C ASN A 32 -8.83 8.97 5.61
N LEU A 33 -9.88 8.60 6.34
CA LEU A 33 -9.87 8.63 7.81
C LEU A 33 -8.84 7.65 8.40
N ILE A 34 -8.74 6.45 7.86
CA ILE A 34 -7.74 5.46 8.28
C ILE A 34 -6.32 5.99 8.01
N ASN A 35 -6.07 6.54 6.82
CA ASN A 35 -4.76 7.15 6.50
C ASN A 35 -4.39 8.23 7.50
N LYS A 36 -5.32 9.15 7.81
CA LYS A 36 -5.12 10.24 8.76
C LYS A 36 -4.76 9.70 10.14
N ALA A 37 -5.62 8.86 10.71
CA ALA A 37 -5.43 8.29 12.05
C ALA A 37 -4.10 7.52 12.15
N PHE A 38 -3.75 6.76 11.12
CA PHE A 38 -2.50 6.01 11.10
C PHE A 38 -1.27 6.92 11.07
N ILE A 39 -1.27 7.99 10.25
CA ILE A 39 -0.17 8.96 10.21
C ILE A 39 -0.07 9.73 11.52
N GLU A 40 -1.20 10.15 12.11
CA GLU A 40 -1.23 10.85 13.39
C GLU A 40 -0.61 10.01 14.50
N VAL A 41 -1.00 8.75 14.63
CA VAL A 41 -0.41 7.81 15.61
C VAL A 41 1.09 7.66 15.40
N LEU A 42 1.54 7.46 14.15
CA LEU A 42 2.97 7.34 13.85
C LEU A 42 3.75 8.64 14.13
N THR A 43 3.10 9.79 13.98
CA THR A 43 3.69 11.12 14.23
C THR A 43 3.77 11.44 15.73
N GLU A 44 2.81 10.98 16.52
CA GLU A 44 2.83 11.07 17.98
C GLU A 44 4.00 10.27 18.55
N GLY A 45 4.17 9.03 18.09
CA GLY A 45 5.24 8.12 18.52
C GLY A 45 4.84 7.25 19.71
N ASP A 46 5.81 6.54 20.29
CA ASP A 46 5.60 5.69 21.47
C ASP A 46 5.27 6.54 22.72
N MET A 47 5.06 5.88 23.87
CA MET A 47 4.81 6.57 25.16
C MET A 47 5.89 7.62 25.53
N ASN A 48 7.08 7.57 24.94
CA ASN A 48 8.18 8.50 25.15
C ASN A 48 8.37 9.47 23.97
N GLY A 49 7.44 9.51 23.02
CA GLY A 49 7.53 10.32 21.80
C GLY A 49 8.57 9.86 20.78
N ARG A 50 9.02 8.59 20.86
CA ARG A 50 9.98 8.03 19.90
C ARG A 50 9.25 7.48 18.66
N PRO A 51 9.84 7.56 17.46
CA PRO A 51 9.23 6.95 16.28
C PRO A 51 9.11 5.43 16.45
N PHE A 52 7.99 4.88 15.99
CA PHE A 52 7.81 3.43 15.95
C PHE A 52 8.82 2.79 14.99
N THR A 53 9.44 1.68 15.41
CA THR A 53 10.30 0.88 14.54
C THR A 53 9.49 0.07 13.52
N PHE A 54 8.28 -0.36 13.91
CA PHE A 54 7.36 -1.12 13.07
C PHE A 54 5.90 -0.72 13.35
N PRO A 55 5.00 -0.88 12.36
CA PRO A 55 5.29 -1.23 10.95
C PRO A 55 6.06 -0.10 10.23
N ILE A 56 6.79 -0.45 9.17
CA ILE A 56 7.42 0.57 8.30
C ILE A 56 6.43 0.87 7.17
N PRO A 57 5.68 1.98 7.22
CA PRO A 57 4.77 2.31 6.14
C PRO A 57 5.55 2.56 4.84
N THR A 58 4.99 2.11 3.73
CA THR A 58 5.53 2.38 2.39
C THR A 58 4.44 3.00 1.53
N TYR A 59 4.69 4.19 0.98
CA TYR A 59 3.77 4.91 0.11
C TYR A 59 4.27 4.90 -1.32
N ASN A 60 3.39 4.51 -2.25
CA ASN A 60 3.67 4.57 -3.68
C ASN A 60 3.50 6.02 -4.17
N LEU A 61 4.54 6.57 -4.79
CA LEU A 61 4.50 7.87 -5.46
C LEU A 61 4.29 7.62 -6.95
N THR A 62 3.12 7.99 -7.45
CA THR A 62 2.72 7.88 -8.85
C THR A 62 2.61 9.26 -9.47
N ARG A 63 2.44 9.35 -10.79
CA ARG A 63 2.31 10.64 -11.49
C ARG A 63 1.04 11.41 -11.11
N ASP A 64 0.02 10.68 -10.69
CA ASP A 64 -1.29 11.15 -10.22
C ASP A 64 -1.37 11.29 -8.70
N PHE A 65 -0.25 11.19 -7.98
CA PHE A 65 -0.24 11.38 -6.54
C PHE A 65 -0.70 12.80 -6.19
N ASP A 66 -1.76 12.91 -5.39
CA ASP A 66 -2.32 14.20 -4.97
C ASP A 66 -1.57 14.75 -3.75
N TRP A 67 -0.68 15.71 -4.02
CA TRP A 67 0.17 16.38 -3.05
C TRP A 67 -0.58 17.38 -2.15
N GLU A 68 -1.76 17.82 -2.57
CA GLU A 68 -2.47 18.92 -1.90
C GLU A 68 -3.51 18.44 -0.89
N THR A 69 -3.66 17.11 -0.72
CA THR A 69 -4.55 16.54 0.29
C THR A 69 -4.04 16.79 1.71
N GLU A 70 -4.97 16.85 2.67
CA GLU A 70 -4.64 16.92 4.10
C GLU A 70 -3.71 15.77 4.51
N ASN A 71 -4.02 14.55 4.09
CA ASN A 71 -3.21 13.38 4.41
C ASN A 71 -1.81 13.44 3.79
N ALA A 72 -1.64 14.00 2.59
CA ALA A 72 -0.33 14.19 1.99
C ALA A 72 0.51 15.19 2.79
N ARG A 73 -0.09 16.29 3.27
CA ARG A 73 0.59 17.24 4.17
C ARG A 73 1.03 16.57 5.47
N LEU A 74 0.14 15.83 6.13
CA LEU A 74 0.47 15.07 7.35
C LEU A 74 1.60 14.06 7.11
N LEU A 75 1.58 13.35 5.99
CA LEU A 75 2.65 12.41 5.61
C LEU A 75 4.00 13.10 5.46
N LEU A 76 4.03 14.26 4.80
CA LEU A 76 5.25 15.05 4.61
C LEU A 76 5.76 15.65 5.94
N GLU A 77 4.87 16.08 6.82
CA GLU A 77 5.21 16.55 8.17
C GLU A 77 5.84 15.42 9.01
N MET A 78 5.24 14.23 9.00
CA MET A 78 5.82 13.03 9.64
C MET A 78 7.21 12.70 9.06
N THR A 79 7.35 12.83 7.73
CA THR A 79 8.63 12.61 7.02
C THR A 79 9.69 13.60 7.45
N ALA A 80 9.35 14.87 7.55
CA ALA A 80 10.26 15.90 8.04
C ALA A 80 10.66 15.66 9.51
N LYS A 81 9.75 15.14 10.34
CA LYS A 81 10.00 14.90 11.77
C LYS A 81 10.87 13.67 12.04
N TYR A 82 10.58 12.54 11.39
CA TYR A 82 11.17 11.24 11.74
C TYR A 82 11.89 10.52 10.60
N GLY A 83 11.88 11.05 9.37
CA GLY A 83 12.40 10.34 8.20
C GLY A 83 11.56 9.13 7.79
N LEU A 84 10.32 9.03 8.31
CA LEU A 84 9.31 8.05 7.94
C LEU A 84 8.27 8.73 7.05
N ALA A 85 7.78 8.15 5.97
CA ALA A 85 7.74 6.74 5.62
C ALA A 85 8.77 6.38 4.52
N TYR A 86 8.77 5.12 4.07
CA TYR A 86 9.41 4.76 2.81
C TYR A 86 8.55 5.17 1.62
N PHE A 87 9.21 5.59 0.54
CA PHE A 87 8.56 5.98 -0.71
C PHE A 87 8.99 5.07 -1.86
N SER A 88 8.02 4.40 -2.48
CA SER A 88 8.23 3.66 -3.71
C SER A 88 7.97 4.58 -4.89
N ASN A 89 9.03 4.98 -5.60
CA ASN A 89 8.93 5.88 -6.74
C ASN A 89 8.49 5.14 -8.01
N PHE A 90 7.26 5.41 -8.46
CA PHE A 90 6.70 4.96 -9.74
C PHE A 90 6.62 6.09 -10.78
N ILE A 91 6.93 7.35 -10.42
CA ILE A 91 6.89 8.50 -11.34
C ILE A 91 7.82 8.28 -12.54
N ASN A 92 9.02 7.76 -12.25
CA ASN A 92 10.09 7.50 -13.21
C ASN A 92 10.20 6.01 -13.59
N SER A 93 9.12 5.22 -13.42
CA SER A 93 9.11 3.79 -13.73
C SER A 93 8.05 3.47 -14.80
N ASP A 94 8.31 2.46 -15.63
CA ASP A 94 7.32 1.87 -16.56
C ASP A 94 6.39 0.84 -15.86
N LEU A 95 6.51 0.70 -14.54
CA LEU A 95 5.74 -0.22 -13.72
C LEU A 95 4.53 0.50 -13.11
N ASN A 96 3.40 -0.19 -13.04
CA ASN A 96 2.25 0.25 -12.26
C ASN A 96 2.39 -0.25 -10.81
N PRO A 97 1.79 0.44 -9.83
CA PRO A 97 1.75 -0.05 -8.45
C PRO A 97 1.19 -1.47 -8.30
N SER A 98 0.27 -1.88 -9.17
CA SER A 98 -0.29 -3.24 -9.19
C SER A 98 0.68 -4.31 -9.69
N ASP A 99 1.75 -3.94 -10.42
CA ASP A 99 2.71 -4.90 -10.99
C ASP A 99 3.69 -5.46 -9.94
N ILE A 100 3.75 -4.87 -8.74
CA ILE A 100 4.75 -5.18 -7.72
C ILE A 100 4.11 -5.28 -6.35
N ARG A 101 4.38 -6.39 -5.66
CA ARG A 101 4.18 -6.48 -4.20
C ARG A 101 5.54 -6.34 -3.50
N SER A 102 5.60 -5.45 -2.51
CA SER A 102 6.82 -5.24 -1.71
C SER A 102 6.91 -6.30 -0.63
N MET A 103 7.98 -7.11 -0.67
CA MET A 103 8.24 -8.18 0.30
C MET A 103 9.27 -7.71 1.34
N CYS A 104 8.98 -6.61 2.03
CA CYS A 104 9.86 -5.97 3.02
C CYS A 104 11.20 -5.49 2.42
N CYS A 105 12.29 -5.51 3.21
CA CYS A 105 13.43 -4.57 3.21
C CYS A 105 14.08 -4.15 1.88
N ARG A 106 13.92 -4.91 0.79
CA ARG A 106 14.19 -4.45 -0.60
C ARG A 106 13.72 -5.45 -1.66
N LEU A 107 13.04 -6.53 -1.28
CA LEU A 107 12.67 -7.59 -2.20
C LEU A 107 11.36 -7.22 -2.90
N ARG A 108 11.38 -7.21 -4.23
CA ARG A 108 10.24 -6.87 -5.06
C ARG A 108 9.93 -8.05 -5.96
N LEU A 109 8.72 -8.60 -5.83
CA LEU A 109 8.23 -9.61 -6.75
C LEU A 109 7.69 -8.91 -7.99
N ASN A 110 8.20 -9.27 -9.17
CA ASN A 110 7.64 -8.82 -10.44
C ASN A 110 6.49 -9.74 -10.81
N LEU A 111 5.25 -9.27 -10.65
CA LEU A 111 4.06 -10.08 -10.88
C LEU A 111 3.91 -10.48 -12.36
N ARG A 112 4.41 -9.68 -13.31
CA ARG A 112 4.40 -10.01 -14.75
C ARG A 112 5.23 -11.26 -15.09
N GLN A 113 6.18 -11.64 -14.24
CA GLN A 113 7.00 -12.83 -14.42
C GLN A 113 6.49 -14.05 -13.62
N LEU A 114 5.60 -13.83 -12.65
CA LEU A 114 5.01 -14.88 -11.82
C LEU A 114 3.96 -15.72 -12.55
N ASP A 115 3.27 -15.14 -13.55
CA ASP A 115 2.21 -15.81 -14.32
C ASP A 115 2.64 -17.08 -15.06
N ARG A 116 3.95 -17.30 -15.24
CA ARG A 116 4.42 -18.24 -16.26
C ARG A 116 4.78 -19.64 -15.80
N ASN A 117 5.03 -19.94 -14.52
CA ASN A 117 5.83 -21.14 -14.27
C ASN A 117 5.68 -21.93 -12.96
N ILE A 118 4.54 -21.93 -12.26
CA ILE A 118 4.36 -22.92 -11.17
C ILE A 118 2.90 -23.45 -11.15
N THR A 119 2.69 -24.52 -11.92
CA THR A 119 1.64 -25.55 -11.74
C THR A 119 0.19 -25.06 -11.53
N GLY A 120 -0.55 -24.93 -12.64
CA GLY A 120 -1.87 -25.55 -12.80
C GLY A 120 -3.03 -25.11 -11.88
N GLY A 121 -3.20 -23.82 -11.59
CA GLY A 121 -4.40 -23.30 -10.93
C GLY A 121 -4.84 -21.95 -11.51
N LEU A 122 -6.15 -21.75 -11.66
CA LEU A 122 -6.83 -20.55 -12.19
C LEU A 122 -6.62 -19.28 -11.31
N PHE A 123 -5.82 -19.36 -10.25
CA PHE A 123 -5.61 -18.32 -9.26
C PHE A 123 -4.11 -18.01 -9.18
N GLY A 124 -3.73 -16.79 -9.59
CA GLY A 124 -2.34 -16.35 -9.68
C GLY A 124 -1.62 -16.33 -8.32
N SER A 125 -0.32 -16.61 -8.35
CA SER A 125 0.56 -16.68 -7.17
C SER A 125 1.00 -15.30 -6.67
N GLY A 126 0.11 -14.30 -6.67
CA GLY A 126 0.46 -12.93 -6.31
C GLY A 126 0.57 -12.73 -4.81
N ASP A 127 -0.55 -12.92 -4.12
CA ASP A 127 -0.64 -12.82 -2.67
C ASP A 127 -0.30 -14.18 -2.04
N SER A 128 0.58 -14.21 -1.03
CA SER A 128 1.16 -15.43 -0.42
C SER A 128 2.40 -16.02 -1.11
N THR A 129 3.08 -15.27 -1.98
CA THR A 129 4.39 -15.65 -2.52
C THR A 129 5.53 -14.96 -1.76
N GLY A 130 6.62 -15.69 -1.50
CA GLY A 130 7.81 -15.16 -0.84
C GLY A 130 9.11 -15.74 -1.37
N SER A 131 10.24 -15.27 -0.84
CA SER A 131 11.56 -15.79 -1.18
C SER A 131 11.94 -16.95 -0.25
N VAL A 132 12.44 -18.05 -0.83
CA VAL A 132 12.98 -19.20 -0.06
C VAL A 132 14.35 -18.89 0.54
N GLY A 133 15.10 -17.95 -0.05
CA GLY A 133 16.41 -17.55 0.44
C GLY A 133 17.09 -16.51 -0.45
N VAL A 134 18.13 -15.88 0.06
CA VAL A 134 19.01 -14.98 -0.67
C VAL A 134 20.44 -15.44 -0.45
N VAL A 135 21.18 -15.67 -1.54
CA VAL A 135 22.63 -15.93 -1.51
C VAL A 135 23.30 -14.75 -2.18
N THR A 136 24.16 -14.04 -1.44
CA THR A 136 24.92 -12.88 -1.89
C THR A 136 26.38 -13.23 -2.11
#